data_AF-A0A2V9P4S4-F1
#
_entry.id   AF-A0A2V9P4S4-F1
#
_cell.length_a   1.000
_cell.length_b   1.000
_cell.length_c   1.000
_cell.angle_alpha   90.00
_cell.angle_beta   90.00
_cell.angle_gamma   90.00
#
_symmetry.space_group_name_H-M   'P 1'
#
loop_
_entity.id
_entity.type
_entity.pdbx_description
1 polymer ?
#
loop_
_entity_poly.entity_id
_entity_poly.type
_entity_poly.pdbx_seq_one_letter_code
_entity_poly.pdbx_strand_id
1 'polypeptide(L)'
;TRHLKSDDQLLSTYVHEQIHWFLEQHLEQTQAAENDLRKIYTKVPGFPDGSDDEEGTYLHLITCYLEMQADRDLMGAERAAAVMNFWAGDHYRWVYKTVMQDEGAIRGVVEQEKLEIA
;
A
#
# COMPACT_ATOMS: atom_id res chain seq x y z
N THR A 1 15.22 10.08 17.89
CA THR A 1 14.29 9.21 17.15
C THR A 1 13.61 10.05 16.07
N ARG A 2 13.55 9.57 14.82
CA ARG A 2 13.22 10.36 13.60
C ARG A 2 11.76 10.90 13.56
N HIS A 3 10.90 10.58 14.54
CA HIS A 3 9.45 10.84 14.51
C HIS A 3 8.83 11.40 15.80
N LEU A 4 9.60 12.07 16.68
CA LEU A 4 9.10 12.65 17.95
C LEU A 4 7.98 13.71 17.82
N LYS A 5 7.52 14.02 16.59
CA LYS A 5 6.43 14.98 16.29
C LYS A 5 5.51 14.48 15.16
N SER A 6 5.53 13.19 14.84
CA SER A 6 4.91 12.63 13.61
C SER A 6 4.07 11.40 13.94
N ASP A 7 3.14 11.55 14.87
CA ASP A 7 2.33 10.43 15.39
C ASP A 7 1.58 9.69 14.27
N ASP A 8 1.15 10.40 13.22
CA ASP A 8 0.44 9.83 12.08
C ASP A 8 1.35 8.98 11.18
N GLN A 9 2.55 9.46 10.87
CA GLN A 9 3.53 8.68 10.10
C GLN A 9 3.98 7.46 10.90
N LEU A 10 4.13 7.58 12.21
CA LEU A 10 4.49 6.44 13.06
C LEU A 10 3.35 5.41 13.10
N LEU A 11 2.11 5.87 13.21
CA LEU A 11 0.92 5.00 13.15
C LEU A 11 0.80 4.31 11.80
N SER A 12 0.96 5.04 10.68
CA SER A 12 0.89 4.47 9.33
C SER A 12 2.00 3.44 9.10
N THR A 13 3.24 3.74 9.53
CA THR A 13 4.31 2.73 9.47
C THR A 13 3.96 1.49 10.29
N TYR A 14 3.41 1.65 11.50
CA TYR A 14 2.98 0.49 12.27
C TYR A 14 1.89 -0.32 11.53
N VAL A 15 0.87 0.35 11.00
CA VAL A 15 -0.21 -0.27 10.23
C VAL A 15 0.33 -0.98 8.99
N HIS A 16 1.24 -0.37 8.25
CA HIS A 16 1.91 -0.94 7.08
C HIS A 16 2.57 -2.28 7.41
N GLU A 17 3.35 -2.34 8.49
CA GLU A 17 3.98 -3.59 8.92
C GLU A 17 2.95 -4.62 9.38
N GLN A 18 1.85 -4.20 10.03
CA GLN A 18 0.76 -5.12 10.38
C GLN A 18 0.06 -5.70 9.15
N ILE A 19 -0.06 -4.94 8.07
CA ILE A 19 -0.64 -5.41 6.81
C ILE A 19 0.24 -6.46 6.15
N HIS A 20 1.57 -6.34 6.22
CA HIS A 20 2.46 -7.40 5.73
C HIS A 20 2.19 -8.75 6.42
N TRP A 21 1.99 -8.77 7.74
CA TRP A 21 1.60 -9.99 8.45
C TRP A 21 0.24 -10.54 8.00
N PHE A 22 -0.73 -9.66 7.75
CA PHE A 22 -2.03 -10.06 7.21
C PHE A 22 -1.89 -10.70 5.82
N LEU A 23 -1.13 -10.10 4.91
CA LEU A 23 -0.91 -10.62 3.56
C LEU A 23 -0.14 -11.94 3.55
N GLU A 24 0.79 -12.14 4.49
CA GLU A 24 1.49 -13.42 4.69
C GLU A 24 0.52 -14.53 5.14
N GLN A 25 -0.45 -14.22 5.99
CA GLN A 25 -1.50 -15.16 6.40
C GLN A 25 -2.49 -15.51 5.28
N HIS A 26 -2.53 -14.71 4.21
CA HIS A 26 -3.40 -14.86 3.05
C HIS A 26 -2.58 -15.05 1.77
N LEU A 27 -1.49 -15.83 1.84
CA LEU A 27 -0.48 -15.93 0.79
C LEU A 27 -1.06 -16.28 -0.60
N GLU A 28 -2.02 -17.21 -0.67
CA GLU A 28 -2.63 -17.60 -1.95
C GLU A 28 -3.39 -16.45 -2.61
N GLN A 29 -4.17 -15.71 -1.80
CA GLN A 29 -4.92 -14.54 -2.24
C GLN A 29 -3.98 -13.39 -2.63
N THR A 30 -2.94 -13.16 -1.83
CA THR A 30 -1.91 -12.14 -2.11
C THR A 30 -1.24 -12.41 -3.45
N GLN A 31 -0.80 -13.65 -3.71
CA GLN A 31 -0.19 -14.02 -4.99
C GLN A 31 -1.17 -13.90 -6.16
N ALA A 32 -2.45 -14.24 -5.97
CA ALA A 32 -3.48 -14.04 -6.99
C ALA A 32 -3.67 -12.55 -7.31
N ALA A 33 -3.73 -11.70 -6.28
CA ALA A 33 -3.87 -10.25 -6.43
C ALA A 33 -2.64 -9.64 -7.14
N GLU A 34 -1.42 -10.06 -6.80
CA GLU A 34 -0.21 -9.64 -7.51
C GLU A 34 -0.25 -10.03 -9.00
N ASN A 35 -0.72 -11.25 -9.31
CA ASN A 35 -0.85 -11.71 -10.68
C ASN A 35 -1.89 -10.91 -11.48
N ASP A 36 -2.96 -10.46 -10.83
CA ASP A 36 -3.95 -9.58 -11.44
C ASP A 36 -3.42 -8.16 -11.64
N LEU A 37 -2.67 -7.64 -10.67
CA LEU A 37 -1.99 -6.35 -10.81
C LEU A 37 -0.93 -6.37 -11.92
N ARG A 38 -0.23 -7.48 -12.13
CA ARG A 38 0.71 -7.66 -13.27
C ARG A 38 0.05 -7.52 -14.64
N LYS A 39 -1.26 -7.84 -14.75
CA LYS A 39 -2.03 -7.68 -15.99
C LYS A 39 -2.40 -6.22 -16.24
N ILE A 40 -2.52 -5.41 -15.18
CA ILE A 40 -2.88 -3.99 -15.23
C ILE A 40 -1.61 -3.14 -15.42
N TYR A 41 -0.61 -3.37 -14.58
CA TYR A 41 0.64 -2.61 -14.51
C TYR A 41 1.80 -3.42 -15.07
N THR A 42 1.82 -3.65 -16.39
CA THR A 42 2.77 -4.56 -17.04
C THR A 42 4.26 -4.18 -16.89
N LYS A 43 4.55 -3.00 -16.35
CA LYS A 43 5.91 -2.54 -16.04
C LYS A 43 5.86 -1.66 -14.80
N VAL A 44 6.61 -2.06 -13.78
CA VAL A 44 6.74 -1.31 -12.52
C VAL A 44 8.20 -0.86 -12.32
N PRO A 45 8.44 0.24 -11.60
CA PRO A 45 9.80 0.68 -11.28
C PRO A 45 10.40 -0.11 -10.11
N GLY A 46 11.73 -0.06 -9.96
CA GLY A 46 12.40 -0.49 -8.73
C GLY A 46 12.63 0.67 -7.76
N PHE A 47 13.36 0.42 -6.68
CA PHE A 47 13.67 1.41 -5.64
C PHE A 47 14.33 2.68 -6.22
N PRO A 48 13.96 3.90 -5.76
CA PRO A 48 13.01 4.23 -4.69
C PRO A 48 11.56 4.44 -5.13
N ASP A 49 11.26 4.29 -6.42
CA ASP A 49 9.91 4.52 -6.93
C ASP A 49 9.01 3.28 -6.70
N GLY A 50 9.57 2.08 -6.83
CA GLY A 50 9.00 0.80 -6.37
C GLY A 50 9.85 0.18 -5.25
N SER A 51 9.76 -1.13 -5.06
CA SER A 51 10.55 -1.88 -4.07
C SER A 51 11.90 -2.35 -4.63
N ASP A 52 12.65 -3.15 -3.86
CA ASP A 52 13.95 -3.69 -4.26
C ASP A 52 13.87 -4.60 -5.49
N ASP A 53 12.71 -5.22 -5.72
CA ASP A 53 12.39 -5.98 -6.93
C ASP A 53 10.93 -5.79 -7.38
N GLU A 54 10.59 -6.44 -8.49
CA GLU A 54 9.28 -6.36 -9.12
C GLU A 54 8.17 -6.99 -8.26
N GLU A 55 8.43 -8.14 -7.64
CA GLU A 55 7.47 -8.83 -6.77
C GLU A 55 7.12 -7.97 -5.56
N GLY A 56 8.13 -7.46 -4.86
CA GLY A 56 7.95 -6.52 -3.78
C GLY A 56 7.18 -5.27 -4.21
N THR A 57 7.33 -4.80 -5.46
CA THR A 57 6.58 -3.63 -5.93
C THR A 57 5.08 -3.91 -6.06
N TYR A 58 4.68 -5.11 -6.51
CA TYR A 58 3.25 -5.49 -6.54
C TYR A 58 2.70 -5.73 -5.14
N LEU A 59 3.45 -6.39 -4.27
CA LEU A 59 3.08 -6.55 -2.87
C LEU A 59 2.79 -5.18 -2.24
N HIS A 60 3.65 -4.18 -2.47
CA HIS A 60 3.47 -2.84 -1.92
C HIS A 60 2.31 -2.06 -2.55
N LEU A 61 1.86 -2.37 -3.77
CA LEU A 61 0.60 -1.80 -4.29
C LEU A 61 -0.60 -2.25 -3.46
N ILE A 62 -0.60 -3.52 -3.02
CA ILE A 62 -1.64 -4.07 -2.14
C ILE A 62 -1.47 -3.50 -0.73
N THR A 63 -0.27 -3.57 -0.16
CA THR A 63 0.02 -3.07 1.20
C THR A 63 -0.34 -1.60 1.34
N CYS A 64 0.14 -0.72 0.45
CA CYS A 64 -0.11 0.72 0.54
C CYS A 64 -1.58 1.08 0.24
N TYR A 65 -2.31 0.27 -0.53
CA TYR A 65 -3.76 0.45 -0.69
C TYR A 65 -4.50 0.15 0.63
N LEU A 66 -4.19 -0.99 1.26
CA LEU A 66 -4.80 -1.36 2.53
C LEU A 66 -4.39 -0.38 3.65
N GLU A 67 -3.15 0.11 3.63
CA GLU A 67 -2.64 1.14 4.54
C GLU A 67 -3.48 2.42 4.41
N MET A 68 -3.73 2.87 3.18
CA MET A 68 -4.55 4.05 2.92
C MET A 68 -5.98 3.91 3.46
N GLN A 69 -6.60 2.73 3.33
CA GLN A 69 -7.94 2.49 3.88
C GLN A 69 -7.92 2.49 5.42
N ALA A 70 -6.98 1.75 6.02
CA ALA A 70 -6.84 1.68 7.47
C ALA A 70 -6.52 3.06 8.08
N ASP A 71 -5.67 3.86 7.46
CA ASP A 71 -5.40 5.23 7.89
C ASP A 71 -6.65 6.12 7.82
N ARG A 72 -7.46 5.99 6.76
CA ARG A 72 -8.72 6.74 6.66
C ARG A 72 -9.66 6.42 7.83
N ASP A 73 -9.71 5.17 8.26
CA ASP A 73 -10.55 4.74 9.38
C ASP A 73 -9.98 5.18 10.74
N LEU A 74 -8.65 5.14 10.91
CA LEU A 74 -7.98 5.42 12.18
C LEU A 74 -7.80 6.92 12.46
N MET A 75 -7.43 7.70 11.45
CA MET A 75 -7.07 9.12 11.61
C MET A 75 -7.94 10.08 10.79
N GLY A 76 -8.79 9.56 9.89
CA GLY A 76 -9.64 10.35 9.01
C GLY A 76 -8.97 10.71 7.68
N ALA A 77 -9.79 10.97 6.66
CA ALA A 77 -9.35 11.10 5.27
C ALA A 77 -8.31 12.22 5.02
N GLU A 78 -8.42 13.36 5.69
CA GLU A 78 -7.48 14.47 5.49
C GLU A 78 -6.08 14.14 5.99
N ARG A 79 -5.99 13.52 7.19
CA ARG A 79 -4.71 13.12 7.80
C ARG A 79 -4.09 11.96 7.05
N ALA A 80 -4.89 10.97 6.65
CA ALA A 80 -4.46 9.87 5.79
C ALA A 80 -3.88 10.40 4.46
N ALA A 81 -4.57 11.35 3.80
CA ALA A 81 -4.05 11.96 2.58
C ALA A 81 -2.72 12.69 2.80
N ALA A 82 -2.52 13.36 3.94
CA ALA A 82 -1.25 14.01 4.26
C ALA A 82 -0.10 12.99 4.45
N VAL A 83 -0.38 11.86 5.10
CA VAL A 83 0.57 10.74 5.26
C VAL A 83 0.93 10.14 3.92
N MET A 84 -0.06 9.78 3.10
CA MET A 84 0.17 9.20 1.77
C MET A 84 1.00 10.13 0.87
N ASN A 85 0.73 11.44 0.90
CA ASN A 85 1.50 12.43 0.16
C ASN A 85 2.93 12.60 0.69
N PHE A 86 3.12 12.49 2.02
CA PHE A 86 4.45 12.52 2.62
C PHE A 86 5.29 11.33 2.13
N TRP A 87 4.74 10.11 2.19
CA TRP A 87 5.46 8.91 1.77
C TRP A 87 5.71 8.86 0.26
N ALA A 88 4.78 9.35 -0.56
CA ALA A 88 4.96 9.51 -2.00
C ALA A 88 6.16 10.39 -2.41
N GLY A 89 6.72 11.18 -1.48
CA GLY A 89 7.96 11.94 -1.66
C GLY A 89 9.22 11.28 -1.09
N ASP A 90 9.10 10.27 -0.24
CA ASP A 90 10.19 9.63 0.50
C ASP A 90 10.65 8.36 -0.22
N HIS A 91 9.82 7.30 -0.21
CA HIS A 91 10.08 5.95 -0.74
C HIS A 91 8.81 5.36 -1.38
N TYR A 92 8.93 4.25 -2.12
CA TYR A 92 7.84 3.64 -2.92
C TYR A 92 7.03 4.69 -3.69
N ARG A 93 7.71 5.70 -4.23
CA ARG A 93 7.07 6.95 -4.65
C ARG A 93 6.05 6.75 -5.75
N TRP A 94 6.33 5.83 -6.68
CA TRP A 94 5.38 5.46 -7.71
C TRP A 94 4.21 4.66 -7.12
N VAL A 95 4.48 3.70 -6.23
CA VAL A 95 3.44 2.90 -5.55
C VAL A 95 2.41 3.79 -4.86
N TYR A 96 2.83 4.70 -3.97
CA TYR A 96 1.90 5.59 -3.26
C TYR A 96 1.09 6.48 -4.23
N LYS A 97 1.72 6.99 -5.29
CA LYS A 97 1.03 7.80 -6.31
C LYS A 97 0.00 6.96 -7.07
N THR A 98 0.37 5.75 -7.49
CA THR A 98 -0.52 4.83 -8.20
C THR A 98 -1.71 4.44 -7.33
N VAL A 99 -1.48 4.13 -6.05
CA VAL A 99 -2.56 3.84 -5.08
C VAL A 99 -3.57 4.98 -4.98
N MET A 100 -3.09 6.23 -4.89
CA MET A 100 -3.97 7.40 -4.81
C MET A 100 -4.68 7.72 -6.14
N GLN A 101 -4.05 7.46 -7.29
CA GLN A 101 -4.58 7.81 -8.61
C GLN A 101 -5.54 6.74 -9.16
N ASP A 102 -5.21 5.47 -8.93
CA ASP A 102 -5.88 4.31 -9.51
C ASP A 102 -6.59 3.46 -8.43
N GLU A 103 -7.00 4.10 -7.32
CA GLU A 103 -7.61 3.44 -6.16
C GLU A 103 -8.71 2.43 -6.56
N GLY A 104 -9.57 2.81 -7.51
CA GLY A 104 -10.67 1.95 -7.96
C GLY A 104 -10.22 0.65 -8.65
N ALA A 105 -9.10 0.68 -9.38
CA ALA A 105 -8.56 -0.49 -10.05
C ALA A 105 -7.94 -1.47 -9.04
N ILE A 106 -7.15 -0.94 -8.10
CA ILE A 106 -6.51 -1.74 -7.05
C ILE A 106 -7.57 -2.30 -6.10
N ARG A 107 -8.57 -1.50 -5.70
CA ARG A 107 -9.72 -1.98 -4.93
C ARG A 107 -10.41 -3.16 -5.60
N GLY A 108 -10.65 -3.08 -6.91
CA GLY A 108 -11.29 -4.17 -7.66
C GLY A 108 -10.53 -5.49 -7.56
N VAL A 109 -9.19 -5.45 -7.60
CA VAL A 109 -8.35 -6.64 -7.42
C VAL A 109 -8.42 -7.14 -5.97
N VAL A 110 -8.29 -6.25 -4.98
CA VAL A 110 -8.32 -6.60 -3.56
C VAL A 110 -9.66 -7.23 -3.16
N GLU A 111 -10.79 -6.68 -3.63
CA GLU A 111 -12.13 -7.23 -3.38
C GLU A 111 -12.35 -8.57 -4.09
N GLN A 112 -11.83 -8.72 -5.33
CA GLN A 112 -11.94 -9.97 -6.06
C GLN A 112 -11.24 -11.13 -5.33
N GLU A 113 -10.05 -10.85 -4.77
CA GLU A 113 -9.24 -11.83 -4.05
C GLU A 113 -9.56 -11.91 -2.54
N LYS A 114 -10.54 -11.13 -2.08
CA LYS A 114 -11.06 -11.13 -0.69
C LYS A 114 -10.02 -10.75 0.37
N LEU A 115 -9.25 -9.70 0.08
CA LEU A 115 -8.17 -9.19 0.93
C LEU A 115 -8.58 -7.94 1.74
N GLU A 116 -9.87 -7.70 1.94
CA GLU A 116 -10.35 -6.56 2.71
C GLU A 116 -10.07 -6.72 4.21
N ILE A 117 -9.66 -5.62 4.85
CA ILE A 117 -9.48 -5.54 6.30
C ILE A 117 -10.74 -4.87 6.88
N ALA A 118 -11.43 -5.58 7.77
CA ALA A 118 -12.72 -5.18 8.35
C ALA A 118 -12.60 -4.29 9.60
#